data_AF-A0A260Z9I0-F1
#
_entry.id   AF-A0A260Z9I0-F1
#
_cell.length_a   1.000
_cell.length_b   1.000
_cell.length_c   1.000
_cell.angle_alpha   90.00
_cell.angle_beta   90.00
_cell.angle_gamma   90.00
#
_symmetry.space_group_name_H-M   'P 1'
#
loop_
_entity.id
_entity.type
_entity.pdbx_description
1 polymer ?
#
loop_
_entity_poly.entity_id
_entity_poly.type
_entity_poly.pdbx_seq_one_letter_code
_entity_poly.pdbx_strand_id
1 'polypeptide(L)'
;MSTRELISEEKWCVIDYIDSLPYFERFDGVQKKEIHHLHIHSYYEYMGESTQMGDDYVFNIHPFDQPFLDPPQLIAWYQKLLKDGQDKKILAGFTNFKDARDRLQKPVDIPVFVGSLWF
;
A
#
# COMPACT_ATOMS: atom_id res chain seq x y z
N MET A 1 -8.60 1.83 -4.51
CA MET A 1 -7.33 2.21 -3.86
C MET A 1 -7.03 3.60 -4.35
N SER A 2 -6.77 4.53 -3.43
CA SER A 2 -6.41 5.92 -3.74
C SER A 2 -4.93 6.11 -3.43
N THR A 3 -4.24 6.78 -4.35
CA THR A 3 -2.79 6.99 -4.31
C THR A 3 -2.43 8.39 -4.75
N ARG A 4 -1.37 8.95 -4.17
CA ARG A 4 -0.79 10.22 -4.58
C ARG A 4 0.65 10.08 -4.99
N GLU A 5 0.98 10.73 -6.09
CA GLU A 5 2.32 10.80 -6.63
C GLU A 5 2.88 12.21 -6.42
N LEU A 6 4.13 12.30 -5.94
CA LEU A 6 4.88 13.56 -5.96
C LEU A 6 5.94 13.48 -7.06
N ILE A 7 5.83 14.41 -8.01
CA ILE A 7 6.85 14.63 -9.02
C ILE A 7 7.91 15.54 -8.40
N SER A 8 8.98 14.94 -7.89
CA SER A 8 10.23 15.63 -7.51
C SER A 8 11.41 15.01 -8.28
N GLU A 9 12.65 15.42 -7.97
CA GLU A 9 13.83 14.71 -8.48
C GLU A 9 13.78 13.21 -8.11
N GLU A 10 13.18 12.90 -6.96
CA GLU A 10 12.80 11.55 -6.56
C GLU A 10 11.30 11.32 -6.85
N LYS A 11 10.95 10.15 -7.40
CA LYS A 11 9.56 9.77 -7.62
C LYS A 11 9.01 9.13 -6.35
N TRP A 12 8.05 9.80 -5.71
CA TRP A 12 7.38 9.27 -4.53
C TRP A 12 5.94 8.87 -4.85
N CYS A 13 5.49 7.76 -4.27
CA CYS A 13 4.10 7.32 -4.29
C CYS A 13 3.66 6.98 -2.88
N VAL A 14 2.47 7.45 -2.50
CA VAL A 14 1.80 7.13 -1.25
C VAL A 14 0.45 6.52 -1.53
N ILE A 15 0.12 5.47 -0.80
CA ILE A 15 -1.23 4.92 -0.77
C ILE A 15 -1.97 5.60 0.38
N ASP A 16 -2.98 6.40 0.05
CA ASP A 16 -3.78 7.10 1.05
C ASP A 16 -4.85 6.19 1.65
N TYR A 17 -5.54 5.45 0.78
CA TYR A 17 -6.62 4.57 1.20
C TYR A 17 -6.65 3.28 0.37
N ILE A 18 -6.77 2.15 1.07
CA ILE A 18 -7.17 0.86 0.50
C ILE A 18 -8.44 0.44 1.22
N ASP A 19 -9.46 0.08 0.46
CA ASP A 19 -10.70 -0.44 0.98
C ASP A 19 -11.16 -1.65 0.16
N SER A 20 -11.95 -2.53 0.78
CA SER A 20 -12.49 -3.73 0.15
C SER A 20 -13.82 -4.18 0.75
N LEU A 21 -14.66 -4.76 -0.10
CA LEU A 21 -15.87 -5.48 0.31
C LEU A 21 -15.63 -7.01 0.30
N PRO A 22 -16.42 -7.82 1.02
CA PRO A 22 -16.20 -9.26 1.15
C PRO A 22 -16.89 -10.07 0.05
N TYR A 23 -17.58 -9.43 -0.88
CA TYR A 23 -18.41 -10.09 -1.89
C TYR A 23 -17.64 -10.67 -3.06
N PHE A 24 -16.31 -10.59 -3.05
CA PHE A 24 -15.50 -11.20 -4.10
C PHE A 24 -15.64 -12.72 -4.03
N GLU A 25 -16.23 -13.30 -5.07
CA GLU A 25 -16.41 -14.75 -5.18
C GLU A 25 -15.05 -15.45 -5.34
N ARG A 26 -14.85 -16.54 -4.59
CA ARG A 26 -13.62 -17.32 -4.71
C ARG A 26 -13.60 -17.98 -6.09
N PHE A 27 -12.61 -17.66 -6.91
CA PHE A 27 -12.29 -18.46 -8.09
C PHE A 27 -11.54 -19.72 -7.66
N ASP A 28 -11.75 -20.83 -8.37
CA ASP A 28 -11.03 -22.07 -8.09
C ASP A 28 -9.52 -21.84 -8.04
N GLY A 29 -8.93 -22.13 -6.87
CA GLY A 29 -7.49 -22.02 -6.65
C GLY A 29 -6.96 -20.65 -6.23
N VAL A 30 -7.79 -19.60 -6.08
CA VAL A 30 -7.33 -18.25 -5.68
C VAL A 30 -8.07 -17.75 -4.43
N GLN A 31 -7.34 -17.47 -3.37
CA GLN A 31 -7.91 -16.87 -2.15
C GLN A 31 -8.11 -15.36 -2.33
N LYS A 32 -9.17 -14.79 -1.74
CA LYS A 32 -9.44 -13.33 -1.76
C LYS A 32 -8.22 -12.48 -1.41
N LYS A 33 -7.44 -12.90 -0.41
CA LYS A 33 -6.20 -12.21 0.02
C LYS A 33 -5.15 -12.11 -1.10
N GLU A 34 -5.07 -13.12 -1.96
CA GLU A 34 -4.10 -13.19 -3.06
C GLU A 34 -4.46 -12.19 -4.17
N ILE A 35 -5.74 -11.88 -4.34
CA ILE A 35 -6.19 -10.85 -5.29
C ILE A 35 -5.86 -9.45 -4.79
N HIS A 36 -5.99 -9.18 -3.49
CA HIS A 36 -5.54 -7.90 -2.91
C HIS A 36 -4.02 -7.74 -3.05
N HIS A 37 -3.25 -8.80 -2.78
CA HIS A 37 -1.80 -8.79 -3.00
C HIS A 37 -1.48 -8.56 -4.48
N LEU A 38 -2.12 -9.29 -5.39
CA LEU A 38 -1.93 -9.15 -6.83
C LEU A 38 -2.20 -7.71 -7.28
N HIS A 39 -3.34 -7.13 -6.88
CA HIS A 39 -3.71 -5.77 -7.27
C HIS A 39 -2.65 -4.74 -6.84
N ILE A 40 -2.17 -4.82 -5.60
CA ILE A 40 -1.16 -3.90 -5.06
C ILE A 40 0.22 -4.16 -5.69
N HIS A 41 0.57 -5.42 -5.94
CA HIS A 41 1.82 -5.78 -6.62
C HIS A 41 1.84 -5.29 -8.06
N SER A 42 0.76 -5.50 -8.82
CA SER A 42 0.63 -4.97 -10.17
C SER A 42 0.69 -3.44 -10.19
N TYR A 43 0.18 -2.78 -9.16
CA TYR A 43 0.37 -1.34 -8.99
C TYR A 43 1.84 -0.97 -8.75
N TYR A 44 2.57 -1.68 -7.89
CA TYR A 44 4.01 -1.44 -7.71
C TYR A 44 4.82 -1.66 -8.98
N GLU A 45 4.50 -2.71 -9.76
CA GLU A 45 5.12 -2.97 -11.07
C GLU A 45 4.82 -1.82 -12.04
N TYR A 46 3.56 -1.40 -12.13
CA TYR A 46 3.12 -0.27 -12.95
C TYR A 46 3.85 1.03 -12.58
N MET A 47 4.01 1.31 -11.27
CA MET A 47 4.75 2.48 -10.81
C MET A 47 6.25 2.41 -11.12
N GLY A 48 6.82 1.20 -11.11
CA GLY A 48 8.17 0.95 -11.62
C GLY A 48 8.31 1.28 -13.11
N GLU A 49 7.24 1.06 -13.87
CA GLU A 49 7.11 1.36 -15.29
C GLU A 49 6.32 2.67 -15.55
N SER A 50 6.65 3.74 -14.82
CA SER A 50 6.34 5.15 -15.13
C SER A 50 5.12 5.41 -16.04
N THR A 51 3.90 5.42 -15.52
CA THR A 51 2.83 6.31 -16.02
C THR A 51 1.82 6.64 -14.91
N GLN A 52 1.16 7.79 -15.03
CA GLN A 52 0.23 8.40 -14.07
C GLN A 52 -1.10 7.65 -13.99
N MET A 53 -1.76 7.60 -12.81
CA MET A 53 -3.24 7.65 -12.73
C MET A 53 -3.82 7.85 -11.31
N GLY A 54 -4.80 8.78 -11.23
CA GLY A 54 -6.18 8.58 -10.75
C GLY A 54 -6.49 8.25 -9.28
N ASP A 55 -7.17 9.18 -8.61
CA ASP A 55 -7.73 9.07 -7.24
C ASP A 55 -9.09 8.32 -7.21
N ASP A 56 -9.46 7.65 -6.10
CA ASP A 56 -10.86 7.55 -5.63
C ASP A 56 -11.07 6.83 -4.26
N TYR A 57 -11.95 7.43 -3.45
CA TYR A 57 -12.52 7.04 -2.15
C TYR A 57 -13.67 6.01 -2.36
N VAL A 58 -13.52 4.73 -1.96
CA VAL A 58 -14.28 3.69 -2.69
C VAL A 58 -15.63 3.23 -2.10
N PHE A 59 -15.82 2.99 -0.78
CA PHE A 59 -17.11 2.46 -0.28
C PHE A 59 -17.64 3.14 1.00
N ASN A 60 -18.92 3.52 0.99
CA ASN A 60 -19.57 4.25 2.09
C ASN A 60 -20.16 3.36 3.20
N ILE A 61 -20.48 2.09 2.91
CA ILE A 61 -21.13 1.15 3.85
C ILE A 61 -20.56 -0.25 3.67
N HIS A 62 -20.02 -0.83 4.74
CA HIS A 62 -19.57 -2.22 4.78
C HIS A 62 -20.67 -3.13 5.34
N PRO A 63 -20.76 -4.39 4.88
CA PRO A 63 -21.62 -5.38 5.53
C PRO A 63 -21.30 -5.53 7.02
N PHE A 64 -22.34 -5.69 7.83
CA PHE A 64 -22.24 -5.71 9.29
C PHE A 64 -21.37 -6.84 9.85
N ASP A 65 -21.26 -7.94 9.10
CA ASP A 65 -20.49 -9.14 9.45
C ASP A 65 -19.06 -9.13 8.86
N GLN A 66 -18.65 -8.05 8.18
CA GLN A 66 -17.29 -7.93 7.69
C GLN A 66 -16.31 -7.77 8.87
N PRO A 67 -15.34 -8.69 9.04
CA PRO A 67 -14.31 -8.51 10.04
C PRO A 67 -13.32 -7.43 9.61
N PHE A 68 -12.99 -6.52 10.52
CA PHE A 68 -11.92 -5.55 10.36
C PHE A 68 -10.67 -6.04 11.09
N LEU A 69 -9.50 -5.80 10.48
CA LEU A 69 -8.24 -6.07 11.13
C LEU A 69 -7.94 -4.96 12.16
N ASP A 70 -7.48 -5.35 13.33
CA ASP A 70 -6.90 -4.41 14.28
C ASP A 70 -5.52 -3.87 13.78
N PRO A 71 -4.97 -2.81 14.37
CA PRO A 71 -3.71 -2.23 13.87
C PRO A 71 -2.54 -3.24 13.80
N PRO A 72 -2.29 -4.10 14.82
CA PRO A 72 -1.26 -5.15 14.71
C PRO A 72 -1.49 -6.14 13.57
N GLN A 73 -2.72 -6.60 13.36
CA GLN A 73 -3.07 -7.51 12.27
C GLN A 73 -2.89 -6.85 10.90
N LEU A 74 -3.26 -5.57 10.78
CA LEU A 74 -3.10 -4.80 9.55
C LEU A 74 -1.61 -4.58 9.23
N ILE A 75 -0.79 -4.23 10.21
CA ILE A 75 0.67 -4.12 10.05
C ILE A 75 1.27 -5.44 9.58
N ALA A 76 0.88 -6.56 10.23
CA ALA A 76 1.36 -7.88 9.84
C ALA A 76 0.91 -8.27 8.42
N TRP A 77 -0.28 -7.85 8.01
CA TRP A 77 -0.76 -8.05 6.65
C TRP A 77 0.08 -7.29 5.62
N TYR A 78 0.35 -6.00 5.85
CA TYR A 78 1.25 -5.20 4.98
C TYR A 78 2.66 -5.78 4.92
N GLN A 79 3.22 -6.22 6.05
CA GLN A 79 4.55 -6.85 6.06
C GLN A 79 4.60 -8.12 5.21
N LYS A 80 3.56 -8.96 5.25
CA LYS A 80 3.46 -10.15 4.39
C LYS A 80 3.38 -9.77 2.91
N LEU A 81 2.57 -8.75 2.59
CA LEU A 81 2.43 -8.24 1.22
C LEU A 81 3.75 -7.70 0.67
N LEU A 82 4.48 -6.89 1.45
CA LEU A 82 5.76 -6.31 1.06
C LEU A 82 6.85 -7.37 0.93
N LYS A 83 6.86 -8.35 1.85
CA LYS A 83 7.80 -9.48 1.79
C LYS A 83 7.58 -10.34 0.55
N ASP A 84 6.33 -10.66 0.22
CA ASP A 84 5.98 -11.40 -1.00
C ASP A 84 6.40 -10.62 -2.26
N GLY A 85 6.21 -9.30 -2.28
CA GLY A 85 6.68 -8.44 -3.37
C GLY A 85 8.21 -8.43 -3.51
N GLN A 86 8.94 -8.45 -2.39
CA GLN A 86 10.39 -8.55 -2.40
C GLN A 86 10.87 -9.93 -2.92
N ASP A 87 10.23 -11.02 -2.48
CA ASP A 87 10.58 -12.38 -2.90
C ASP A 87 10.32 -12.59 -4.40
N LYS A 88 9.27 -11.95 -4.92
CA LYS A 88 8.95 -11.90 -6.35
C LYS A 88 9.81 -10.92 -7.17
N LYS A 89 10.71 -10.17 -6.52
CA LYS A 89 11.57 -9.13 -7.13
C LYS A 89 10.80 -7.96 -7.75
N ILE A 90 9.58 -7.74 -7.29
CA ILE A 90 8.78 -6.54 -7.60
C ILE A 90 9.29 -5.35 -6.77
N LEU A 91 9.68 -5.61 -5.52
CA LEU A 91 10.26 -4.62 -4.62
C LEU A 91 11.74 -4.92 -4.38
N ALA A 92 12.60 -3.91 -4.51
CA ALA A 92 14.02 -4.06 -4.14
C ALA A 92 14.19 -4.29 -2.63
N GLY A 93 13.30 -3.71 -1.82
CA GLY A 93 13.25 -3.89 -0.37
C GLY A 93 12.19 -2.99 0.26
N PHE A 94 11.98 -3.17 1.56
CA PHE A 94 11.10 -2.32 2.36
C PHE A 94 11.67 -2.20 3.77
N THR A 95 11.35 -1.09 4.46
CA THR A 95 11.75 -0.85 5.84
C THR A 95 10.69 -0.03 6.57
N ASN A 96 10.71 -0.05 7.89
CA ASN A 96 9.87 0.81 8.71
C ASN A 96 10.65 2.06 9.17
N PHE A 97 9.94 3.08 9.67
CA PHE A 97 10.56 4.32 10.14
C PHE A 97 11.53 4.14 11.32
N LYS A 98 11.32 3.14 12.17
CA LYS A 98 12.20 2.86 13.31
C LYS A 98 13.58 2.40 12.82
N ASP A 99 13.60 1.52 11.83
CA ASP A 99 14.83 0.93 11.28
C ASP A 99 15.47 1.84 10.21
N ALA A 100 14.72 2.80 9.67
CA ALA A 100 15.21 3.81 8.74
C ALA A 100 15.82 5.06 9.41
N ARG A 101 15.82 5.15 10.75
CA ARG A 101 16.25 6.36 11.49
C ARG A 101 17.63 6.86 11.11
N ASP A 102 18.57 5.97 10.83
CA ASP A 102 19.93 6.37 10.45
C ASP A 102 19.99 7.13 9.12
N ARG A 103 18.99 6.91 8.25
CA ARG A 103 18.82 7.57 6.95
C ARG A 103 17.93 8.82 7.02
N LEU A 104 17.12 8.95 8.06
CA LEU A 104 16.14 10.02 8.26
C LEU A 104 16.51 10.82 9.52
N GLN A 105 17.60 11.60 9.45
CA GLN A 105 18.19 12.24 10.63
C GLN A 105 17.59 13.62 10.91
N LYS A 106 17.13 14.30 9.87
CA LYS A 106 16.52 15.63 9.94
C LYS A 106 15.05 15.54 9.52
N PRO A 107 14.18 16.43 10.03
CA PRO A 107 12.78 16.48 9.61
C PRO A 107 12.60 16.65 8.09
N VAL A 108 13.53 17.36 7.43
CA VAL A 108 13.51 17.57 5.97
C VAL A 108 13.83 16.31 5.15
N ASP A 109 14.35 15.26 5.79
CA ASP A 109 14.65 13.99 5.12
C ASP A 109 13.36 13.14 4.97
N ILE A 110 12.28 13.49 5.69
CA ILE A 110 10.99 12.81 5.59
C ILE A 110 10.17 13.45 4.46
N PRO A 111 9.75 12.69 3.45
CA PRO A 111 8.88 13.22 2.41
C PRO A 111 7.54 13.64 3.02
N VAL A 112 7.14 14.89 2.76
CA VAL A 112 5.92 15.48 3.31
C VAL A 112 4.78 15.33 2.31
N PHE A 113 3.70 14.67 2.73
CA PHE A 113 2.48 14.51 1.94
C PHE A 113 1.33 15.22 2.65
N VAL A 114 0.61 16.09 1.95
CA VAL A 114 -0.51 16.87 2.51
C VAL A 114 -1.55 15.93 3.15
N GLY A 115 -2.00 16.16 4.38
CA GLY A 115 -2.97 15.28 5.04
C GLY A 115 -2.43 13.90 5.46
N SER A 116 -1.13 13.66 5.37
CA SER A 116 -0.48 12.56 6.08
C SER A 116 -0.29 12.90 7.56
N LEU A 117 0.15 11.91 8.36
CA LEU A 117 0.44 12.10 9.78
C LEU A 117 1.53 13.15 10.05
N TRP A 118 2.36 13.48 9.05
CA TRP A 118 3.57 14.30 9.18
C TRP A 118 3.44 15.70 8.56
N PHE A 119 2.24 16.10 8.12
CA PHE A 119 1.93 17.47 7.66
C PHE A 119 1.41 18.34 8.80
#